data_AF-A0A4R3F7B8-F1
#
_entry.id   AF-A0A4R3F7B8-F1
#
_cell.length_a   1.000
_cell.length_b   1.000
_cell.length_c   1.000
_cell.angle_alpha   90.00
_cell.angle_beta   90.00
_cell.angle_gamma   90.00
#
_symmetry.space_group_name_H-M   'P 1'
#
loop_
_entity.id
_entity.type
_entity.pdbx_description
1 polymer ?
#
loop_
_entity_poly.entity_id
_entity_poly.type
_entity_poly.pdbx_seq_one_letter_code
_entity_poly.pdbx_strand_id
1 'polypeptide(L)'
;MSKHPTVIGIEISTIRSLFLKHENRRGRFLLATAIDDLKLPAQDADAFLRKVATAGYIEWSDGAGENSDWNLTQHGLRLMADSLGARISRQRAQLIIDEVVRRARAINADPDRLARVKELRLFGSALDAGRDDYGDVDIEAEIEIRRFPEDEVARAHAKVAAQVPRSWRDHFIRRFRAEEGYDSRRVFAALKASIKDLSLSKDATKTLGCEFRCIYRFDLDSGKELAPDDAITPRTTAPPKSAEEILPSSLPERSIIAPIGLIGADEKLRSSTLKISMESLALTEAKVWLGKEKPDGSRAATDTRKNPDQRFAGAQFFFDDWRDPSLTGLELFQRTLDWAAHYDLPISKIGRKFSLRTYQGGRTANFHALIVQRVADRVDAHLVLDKPQGGRSTWHLGGSTFTTPRMIAAHHALAVALARMLDETGLTGQTTFTAEFDLTGEKRNSYPVLPNLSSHSARLRKALSKISFPQAIIDEARDHMDDYESNLPLNRQVEVMAASMGKKDKEPVALASAMLGETWKEDEIEDPEDPGQFYPGEEDLWDATDPVMAFLQESLKELPGCLRLSISHTLPVPA
;
A
#
# COMPACT_ATOMS: atom_id res chain seq x y z
N MET A 1 4.94 -23.69 -26.42
CA MET A 1 4.63 -24.20 -25.07
C MET A 1 4.89 -23.10 -24.04
N SER A 2 4.03 -22.97 -23.01
CA SER A 2 4.22 -22.00 -21.93
C SER A 2 5.51 -22.29 -21.16
N LYS A 3 6.24 -21.25 -20.77
CA LYS A 3 7.48 -21.34 -19.95
C LYS A 3 7.22 -21.90 -18.55
N HIS A 4 5.95 -21.93 -18.16
CA HIS A 4 5.48 -22.22 -16.82
C HIS A 4 4.38 -23.31 -16.88
N PRO A 5 4.48 -24.42 -16.11
CA PRO A 5 3.43 -25.42 -15.96
C PRO A 5 2.03 -24.82 -15.73
N THR A 6 1.06 -25.33 -16.48
CA THR A 6 -0.34 -24.89 -16.33
C THR A 6 -0.95 -25.55 -15.10
N VAL A 7 -1.71 -24.79 -14.32
CA VAL A 7 -2.50 -25.31 -13.20
C VAL A 7 -3.97 -25.31 -13.62
N ILE A 8 -4.59 -26.49 -13.69
CA ILE A 8 -5.97 -26.62 -14.19
C ILE A 8 -6.93 -25.76 -13.36
N GLY A 9 -7.65 -24.86 -14.04
CA GLY A 9 -8.65 -23.97 -13.43
C GLY A 9 -8.06 -22.78 -12.65
N ILE A 10 -6.75 -22.53 -12.72
CA ILE A 10 -6.11 -21.39 -12.07
C ILE A 10 -5.29 -20.60 -13.09
N GLU A 11 -5.65 -19.32 -13.25
CA GLU A 11 -4.88 -18.39 -14.07
C GLU A 11 -3.48 -18.17 -13.47
N ILE A 12 -2.46 -18.20 -14.34
CA ILE A 12 -1.07 -18.05 -13.91
C ILE A 12 -0.78 -16.66 -13.31
N SER A 13 -1.52 -15.64 -13.75
CA SER A 13 -1.47 -14.29 -13.21
C SER A 13 -1.91 -14.23 -11.74
N THR A 14 -2.89 -15.06 -11.34
CA THR A 14 -3.35 -15.18 -9.96
C THR A 14 -2.25 -15.75 -9.07
N ILE A 15 -1.57 -16.82 -9.50
CA ILE A 15 -0.46 -17.44 -8.77
C ILE A 15 0.69 -16.41 -8.59
N ARG A 16 1.04 -15.72 -9.67
CA ARG A 16 2.09 -14.69 -9.63
C ARG A 16 1.73 -13.52 -8.70
N SER A 17 0.50 -13.03 -8.77
CA SER A 17 0.02 -11.95 -7.89
C SER A 17 0.13 -12.35 -6.42
N LEU A 18 -0.27 -13.58 -6.08
CA LEU A 18 -0.15 -14.12 -4.73
C LEU A 18 1.30 -14.12 -4.25
N PHE A 19 2.24 -14.59 -5.07
CA PHE A 19 3.67 -14.65 -4.71
C PHE A 19 4.27 -13.26 -4.51
N LEU A 20 3.96 -12.30 -5.38
CA LEU A 20 4.41 -10.91 -5.23
C LEU A 20 3.91 -10.29 -3.93
N LYS A 21 2.64 -10.53 -3.57
CA LYS A 21 2.07 -10.03 -2.32
C LYS A 21 2.67 -10.72 -1.10
N HIS A 22 2.97 -12.02 -1.20
CA HIS A 22 3.63 -12.77 -0.14
C HIS A 22 5.04 -12.23 0.15
N GLU A 23 5.86 -12.02 -0.89
CA GLU A 23 7.23 -11.50 -0.73
C GLU A 23 7.24 -10.08 -0.12
N ASN A 24 6.26 -9.25 -0.46
CA ASN A 24 6.09 -7.92 0.15
C ASN A 24 5.69 -7.98 1.64
N ARG A 25 5.17 -9.12 2.11
CA ARG A 25 4.67 -9.35 3.48
C ARG A 25 5.58 -10.28 4.27
N ARG A 26 6.91 -10.09 4.15
CA ARG A 26 7.95 -10.94 4.76
C ARG A 26 7.59 -11.38 6.19
N GLY A 27 7.70 -12.68 6.45
CA GLY A 27 7.45 -13.28 7.77
C GLY A 27 5.99 -13.66 8.05
N ARG A 28 5.09 -13.59 7.06
CA ARG A 28 3.74 -14.19 7.13
C ARG A 28 3.72 -15.57 6.50
N PHE A 29 2.76 -16.39 6.89
CA PHE A 29 2.46 -17.65 6.21
C PHE A 29 1.89 -17.41 4.81
N LEU A 30 2.28 -18.23 3.83
CA LEU A 30 1.70 -18.26 2.50
C LEU A 30 0.22 -18.65 2.57
N LEU A 31 -0.17 -19.57 3.47
CA LEU A 31 -1.59 -19.85 3.74
C LEU A 31 -2.35 -18.59 4.19
N ALA A 32 -1.79 -17.78 5.09
CA ALA A 32 -2.40 -16.52 5.51
C ALA A 32 -2.52 -15.52 4.35
N THR A 33 -1.52 -15.51 3.47
CA THR A 33 -1.53 -14.65 2.28
C THR A 33 -2.62 -15.10 1.30
N ALA A 34 -2.80 -16.41 1.11
CA ALA A 34 -3.85 -16.96 0.26
C ALA A 34 -5.26 -16.69 0.81
N ILE A 35 -5.48 -16.85 2.12
CA ILE A 35 -6.77 -16.54 2.78
C ILE A 35 -7.15 -15.08 2.54
N ASP A 36 -6.22 -14.16 2.77
CA ASP A 36 -6.45 -12.72 2.64
C ASP A 36 -6.61 -12.28 1.16
N ASP A 37 -5.71 -12.75 0.28
CA ASP A 37 -5.66 -12.25 -1.09
C ASP A 37 -6.70 -12.88 -2.02
N LEU A 38 -6.91 -14.18 -1.87
CA LEU A 38 -7.90 -14.92 -2.66
C LEU A 38 -9.28 -14.87 -2.01
N LYS A 39 -9.38 -14.35 -0.78
CA LYS A 39 -10.63 -14.27 0.01
C LYS A 39 -11.27 -15.64 0.20
N LEU A 40 -10.45 -16.64 0.48
CA LEU A 40 -10.85 -18.04 0.63
C LEU A 40 -10.74 -18.48 2.10
N PRO A 41 -11.68 -19.28 2.63
CA PRO A 41 -11.49 -19.98 3.90
C PRO A 41 -10.21 -20.83 3.88
N ALA A 42 -9.62 -21.10 5.05
CA ALA A 42 -8.36 -21.84 5.15
C ALA A 42 -8.33 -23.16 4.36
N GLN A 43 -9.44 -23.90 4.34
CA GLN A 43 -9.54 -25.18 3.61
C GLN A 43 -9.46 -24.99 2.09
N ASP A 44 -10.16 -23.99 1.57
CA ASP A 44 -10.16 -23.69 0.13
C ASP A 44 -8.84 -23.07 -0.30
N ALA A 45 -8.24 -22.23 0.56
CA ALA A 45 -6.91 -21.69 0.38
C ALA A 45 -5.84 -22.79 0.38
N ASP A 46 -5.91 -23.78 1.28
CA ASP A 46 -5.02 -24.94 1.28
C ASP A 46 -5.20 -25.81 0.03
N ALA A 47 -6.46 -26.07 -0.38
CA ALA A 47 -6.74 -26.81 -1.60
C ALA A 47 -6.17 -26.10 -2.85
N PHE A 48 -6.24 -24.76 -2.90
CA PHE A 48 -5.58 -23.96 -3.92
C PHE A 48 -4.05 -24.14 -3.87
N LEU A 49 -3.43 -23.98 -2.70
CA LEU A 49 -1.99 -24.09 -2.54
C LEU A 49 -1.48 -25.49 -2.89
N ARG A 50 -2.19 -26.55 -2.52
CA ARG A 50 -1.87 -27.92 -2.93
C ARG A 50 -1.83 -28.09 -4.44
N LYS A 51 -2.78 -27.52 -5.19
CA LYS A 51 -2.76 -27.54 -6.67
C LYS A 51 -1.54 -26.82 -7.23
N VAL A 52 -1.21 -25.67 -6.65
CA VAL A 52 0.00 -24.88 -7.01
C VAL A 52 1.28 -25.66 -6.68
N ALA A 53 1.29 -26.43 -5.59
CA ALA A 53 2.39 -27.29 -5.19
C ALA A 53 2.55 -28.52 -6.09
N THR A 54 1.45 -29.16 -6.50
CA THR A 54 1.47 -30.24 -7.50
C THR A 54 2.08 -29.78 -8.82
N ALA A 55 1.91 -28.52 -9.19
CA ALA A 55 2.53 -27.91 -10.37
C ALA A 55 3.99 -27.45 -10.14
N GLY A 56 4.56 -27.70 -8.96
CA GLY A 56 5.98 -27.48 -8.65
C GLY A 56 6.35 -26.03 -8.31
N TYR A 57 5.39 -25.11 -8.15
CA TYR A 57 5.69 -23.71 -7.83
C TYR A 57 6.03 -23.48 -6.35
N ILE A 58 5.47 -24.29 -5.47
CA ILE A 58 5.70 -24.22 -4.03
C ILE A 58 5.95 -25.62 -3.50
N GLU A 59 6.66 -25.70 -2.39
CA GLU A 59 6.94 -26.94 -1.68
C GLU A 59 6.56 -26.81 -0.22
N TRP A 60 6.18 -27.92 0.38
CA TRP A 60 5.91 -27.97 1.80
C TRP A 60 7.22 -27.94 2.58
N SER A 61 7.36 -27.00 3.52
CA SER A 61 8.54 -26.86 4.35
C SER A 61 8.25 -27.39 5.75
N ASP A 62 8.83 -28.53 6.09
CA ASP A 62 8.95 -28.99 7.48
C ASP A 62 10.08 -28.22 8.17
N GLY A 63 9.89 -26.92 8.34
CA GLY A 63 10.82 -26.10 9.13
C GLY A 63 10.68 -26.45 10.62
N ALA A 64 11.80 -26.54 11.33
CA ALA A 64 11.79 -26.78 12.78
C ALA A 64 11.07 -25.64 13.53
N GLY A 65 10.00 -25.96 14.26
CA GLY A 65 9.25 -25.03 15.13
C GLY A 65 7.81 -24.73 14.65
N GLU A 66 7.18 -23.68 15.20
CA GLU A 66 5.78 -23.28 14.87
C GLU A 66 5.57 -22.76 13.42
N ASN A 67 6.51 -23.03 12.50
CA ASN A 67 6.62 -22.36 11.20
C ASN A 67 6.48 -23.29 9.97
N SER A 68 5.93 -24.51 10.12
CA SER A 68 5.69 -25.37 8.94
C SER A 68 4.61 -24.76 8.03
N ASP A 69 5.00 -24.43 6.81
CA ASP A 69 4.15 -23.80 5.79
C ASP A 69 4.76 -24.02 4.39
N TRP A 70 4.18 -23.39 3.37
CA TRP A 70 4.62 -23.45 1.99
C TRP A 70 5.76 -22.47 1.70
N ASN A 71 6.83 -22.96 1.07
CA ASN A 71 7.92 -22.15 0.51
C ASN A 71 7.85 -22.09 -1.02
N LEU A 72 8.31 -20.99 -1.59
CA LEU A 72 8.49 -20.87 -3.04
C LEU A 72 9.64 -21.77 -3.49
N THR A 73 9.39 -22.61 -4.49
CA THR A 73 10.47 -23.33 -5.19
C THR A 73 11.24 -22.37 -6.11
N GLN A 74 12.33 -22.84 -6.72
CA GLN A 74 13.00 -22.10 -7.80
C GLN A 74 12.03 -21.73 -8.95
N HIS A 75 11.03 -22.56 -9.20
CA HIS A 75 10.03 -22.32 -10.23
C HIS A 75 9.02 -21.24 -9.80
N GLY A 76 8.59 -21.25 -8.53
CA GLY A 76 7.79 -20.17 -7.95
C GLY A 76 8.49 -18.81 -8.01
N LEU A 77 9.78 -18.77 -7.65
CA LEU A 77 10.62 -17.57 -7.75
C LEU A 77 10.76 -17.09 -9.20
N ARG A 78 10.89 -18.02 -10.16
CA ARG A 78 10.96 -17.69 -11.59
C ARG A 78 9.64 -17.11 -12.11
N LEU A 79 8.50 -17.65 -11.69
CA LEU A 79 7.19 -17.10 -12.05
C LEU A 79 7.00 -15.69 -11.48
N MET A 80 7.43 -15.47 -10.23
CA MET A 80 7.37 -14.15 -9.60
C MET A 80 8.20 -13.11 -10.37
N ALA A 81 9.40 -13.49 -10.83
CA ALA A 81 10.29 -12.63 -11.59
C ALA A 81 9.82 -12.38 -13.04
N ASP A 82 9.04 -13.28 -13.62
CA ASP A 82 8.54 -13.14 -14.99
C ASP A 82 7.56 -11.96 -15.09
N SER A 83 7.63 -11.15 -16.14
CA SER A 83 6.68 -10.04 -16.34
C SER A 83 5.32 -10.50 -16.88
N LEU A 84 5.22 -11.76 -17.36
CA LEU A 84 4.10 -12.31 -18.12
C LEU A 84 3.69 -11.43 -19.34
N GLY A 85 4.60 -10.57 -19.79
CA GLY A 85 4.38 -9.68 -20.93
C GLY A 85 4.29 -10.43 -22.26
N ALA A 86 3.77 -9.73 -23.29
CA ALA A 86 3.80 -10.23 -24.65
C ALA A 86 5.25 -10.44 -25.11
N ARG A 87 5.51 -11.55 -25.81
CA ARG A 87 6.85 -11.85 -26.32
C ARG A 87 7.27 -10.81 -27.37
N ILE A 88 8.53 -10.43 -27.34
CA ILE A 88 9.17 -9.56 -28.32
C ILE A 88 9.85 -10.38 -29.41
N SER A 89 9.88 -9.86 -30.64
CA SER A 89 10.63 -10.49 -31.72
C SER A 89 12.13 -10.31 -31.53
N ARG A 90 12.93 -11.15 -32.21
CA ARG A 90 14.38 -10.97 -32.30
C ARG A 90 14.82 -9.60 -32.77
N GLN A 91 14.14 -9.06 -33.77
CA GLN A 91 14.44 -7.70 -34.25
C GLN A 91 14.25 -6.66 -33.14
N ARG A 92 13.18 -6.80 -32.35
CA ARG A 92 12.93 -5.91 -31.22
C ARG A 92 13.98 -6.06 -30.12
N ALA A 93 14.37 -7.30 -29.80
CA ALA A 93 15.44 -7.57 -28.83
C ALA A 93 16.77 -6.93 -29.26
N GLN A 94 17.15 -7.07 -30.53
CA GLN A 94 18.37 -6.45 -31.07
C GLN A 94 18.32 -4.92 -30.99
N LEU A 95 17.18 -4.28 -31.33
CA LEU A 95 17.01 -2.84 -31.20
C LEU A 95 17.18 -2.35 -29.75
N ILE A 96 16.74 -3.14 -28.77
CA ILE A 96 16.94 -2.82 -27.35
C ILE A 96 18.43 -2.91 -26.98
N ILE A 97 19.11 -3.97 -27.40
CA ILE A 97 20.56 -4.16 -27.18
C ILE A 97 21.34 -2.98 -27.76
N ASP A 98 21.09 -2.65 -29.02
CA ASP A 98 21.78 -1.57 -29.73
C ASP A 98 21.54 -0.22 -29.05
N GLU A 99 20.32 0.05 -28.58
CA GLU A 99 19.98 1.29 -27.88
C GLU A 99 20.69 1.39 -26.52
N VAL A 100 20.78 0.29 -25.76
CA VAL A 100 21.50 0.29 -24.47
C VAL A 100 23.00 0.50 -24.68
N VAL A 101 23.60 -0.14 -25.68
CA VAL A 101 25.01 0.07 -26.06
C VAL A 101 25.24 1.52 -26.51
N ARG A 102 24.35 2.07 -27.34
CA ARG A 102 24.41 3.48 -27.77
C ARG A 102 24.38 4.44 -26.57
N ARG A 103 23.55 4.17 -25.57
CA ARG A 103 23.49 4.97 -24.34
C ARG A 103 24.74 4.83 -23.48
N ALA A 104 25.29 3.63 -23.35
CA ALA A 104 26.56 3.41 -22.65
C ALA A 104 27.70 4.22 -23.30
N ARG A 105 27.79 4.22 -24.64
CA ARG A 105 28.74 5.06 -25.38
C ARG A 105 28.54 6.55 -25.10
N ALA A 106 27.30 7.03 -25.14
CA ALA A 106 26.99 8.44 -24.85
C ALA A 106 27.36 8.83 -23.41
N ILE A 107 27.09 7.96 -22.43
CA ILE A 107 27.46 8.17 -21.03
C ILE A 107 28.98 8.20 -20.87
N ASN A 108 29.69 7.29 -21.55
CA ASN A 108 31.14 7.21 -21.42
C ASN A 108 31.88 8.36 -22.12
N ALA A 109 31.27 8.92 -23.18
CA ALA A 109 31.77 10.10 -23.88
C ALA A 109 31.50 11.43 -23.12
N ASP A 110 30.65 11.44 -22.10
CA ASP A 110 30.29 12.66 -21.35
C ASP A 110 31.41 13.04 -20.35
N PRO A 111 32.19 14.10 -20.61
CA PRO A 111 33.32 14.48 -19.75
C PRO A 111 32.88 14.93 -18.35
N ASP A 112 31.60 15.26 -18.15
CA ASP A 112 31.06 15.79 -16.90
C ASP A 112 30.59 14.69 -15.93
N ARG A 113 30.67 13.43 -16.34
CA ARG A 113 30.26 12.27 -15.56
C ARG A 113 31.42 11.68 -14.78
N LEU A 114 31.15 11.24 -13.56
CA LEU A 114 32.11 10.55 -12.70
C LEU A 114 31.96 9.02 -12.85
N ALA A 115 30.72 8.54 -12.94
CA ALA A 115 30.43 7.14 -13.20
C ALA A 115 30.52 6.82 -14.70
N ARG A 116 31.06 5.64 -15.00
CA ARG A 116 31.25 5.10 -16.35
C ARG A 116 30.72 3.68 -16.42
N VAL A 117 30.17 3.32 -17.57
CA VAL A 117 29.77 1.94 -17.87
C VAL A 117 31.03 1.19 -18.29
N LYS A 118 31.54 0.33 -17.42
CA LYS A 118 32.73 -0.49 -17.71
C LYS A 118 32.37 -1.65 -18.63
N GLU A 119 31.25 -2.31 -18.35
CA GLU A 119 30.82 -3.49 -19.08
C GLU A 119 29.30 -3.59 -19.17
N LEU A 120 28.80 -4.07 -20.31
CA LEU A 120 27.43 -4.57 -20.43
C LEU A 120 27.46 -6.05 -20.78
N ARG A 121 26.80 -6.87 -19.97
CA ARG A 121 26.70 -8.32 -20.15
C ARG A 121 25.27 -8.70 -20.50
N LEU A 122 25.06 -9.26 -21.69
CA LEU A 122 23.78 -9.84 -22.10
C LEU A 122 23.66 -11.23 -21.50
N PHE A 123 22.54 -11.51 -20.84
CA PHE A 123 22.24 -12.85 -20.31
C PHE A 123 20.79 -13.21 -20.58
N GLY A 124 20.35 -14.36 -20.07
CA GLY A 124 18.95 -14.78 -20.16
C GLY A 124 18.55 -15.22 -21.56
N SER A 125 17.26 -15.09 -21.88
CA SER A 125 16.71 -15.72 -23.10
C SER A 125 17.25 -15.12 -24.41
N ALA A 126 17.61 -13.83 -24.39
CA ALA A 126 18.15 -13.11 -25.54
C ALA A 126 19.59 -13.53 -25.94
N LEU A 127 20.23 -14.38 -25.13
CA LEU A 127 21.53 -14.96 -25.45
C LEU A 127 21.42 -16.08 -26.52
N ASP A 128 20.28 -16.76 -26.59
CA ASP A 128 20.04 -17.85 -27.53
C ASP A 128 19.79 -17.32 -28.95
N ALA A 129 20.78 -17.52 -29.81
CA ALA A 129 20.73 -17.14 -31.21
C ALA A 129 19.82 -18.04 -32.05
N GLY A 130 19.31 -19.16 -31.54
CA GLY A 130 18.36 -20.04 -32.22
C GLY A 130 16.89 -19.67 -32.02
N ARG A 131 16.59 -18.70 -31.15
CA ARG A 131 15.23 -18.36 -30.73
C ARG A 131 14.67 -17.13 -31.45
N ASP A 132 13.41 -17.16 -31.87
CA ASP A 132 12.82 -16.04 -32.63
C ASP A 132 11.88 -15.13 -31.80
N ASP A 133 11.55 -15.55 -30.58
CA ASP A 133 10.72 -14.81 -29.63
C ASP A 133 11.31 -14.78 -28.21
N TYR A 134 11.23 -13.63 -27.54
CA TYR A 134 11.85 -13.41 -26.23
C TYR A 134 10.83 -12.79 -25.26
N GLY A 135 10.99 -12.99 -23.95
CA GLY A 135 10.12 -12.30 -22.97
C GLY A 135 10.53 -10.84 -22.82
N ASP A 136 11.82 -10.63 -22.62
CA ASP A 136 12.51 -9.38 -22.38
C ASP A 136 14.00 -9.54 -22.74
N VAL A 137 14.73 -8.43 -22.68
CA VAL A 137 16.19 -8.40 -22.82
C VAL A 137 16.81 -8.18 -21.44
N ASP A 138 17.55 -9.17 -20.95
CA ASP A 138 18.26 -9.12 -19.67
C ASP A 138 19.71 -8.65 -19.86
N ILE A 139 20.06 -7.51 -19.28
CA ILE A 139 21.42 -6.93 -19.34
C ILE A 139 21.90 -6.61 -17.92
N GLU A 140 23.14 -6.96 -17.62
CA GLU A 140 23.86 -6.45 -16.46
C GLU A 140 24.75 -5.29 -16.88
N ALA A 141 24.72 -4.21 -16.10
CA ALA A 141 25.62 -3.08 -16.27
C ALA A 141 26.60 -2.98 -15.10
N GLU A 142 27.88 -3.21 -15.39
CA GLU A 142 28.97 -2.94 -14.46
C GLU A 142 29.33 -1.45 -14.57
N ILE A 143 29.05 -0.71 -13.50
CA ILE A 143 29.31 0.73 -13.41
C ILE A 143 30.47 0.94 -12.44
N GLU A 144 31.50 1.64 -12.90
CA GLU A 144 32.67 1.98 -12.10
C GLU A 144 32.94 3.49 -12.14
N ILE A 145 33.73 3.95 -11.19
CA ILE A 145 34.11 5.35 -11.06
C ILE A 145 35.37 5.61 -11.85
N ARG A 146 35.33 6.66 -12.68
CA ARG A 146 36.48 7.16 -13.44
C ARG A 146 37.60 7.58 -12.49
N ARG A 147 38.83 7.14 -12.79
CA ARG A 147 40.03 7.46 -11.99
C ARG A 147 41.03 8.37 -12.73
N PHE A 148 41.03 8.33 -14.06
CA PHE A 148 41.96 9.09 -14.87
C PHE A 148 41.31 9.72 -16.12
N PRO A 149 41.98 10.73 -16.71
CA PRO A 149 42.97 11.61 -16.10
C PRO A 149 42.41 12.46 -14.93
N GLU A 150 43.26 12.82 -13.97
CA GLU A 150 42.88 13.43 -12.68
C GLU A 150 42.17 14.78 -12.83
N ASP A 151 42.56 15.59 -13.82
CA ASP A 151 41.97 16.90 -14.09
C ASP A 151 40.51 16.78 -14.55
N GLU A 152 40.21 15.79 -15.39
CA GLU A 152 38.85 15.47 -15.81
C GLU A 152 38.01 14.91 -14.67
N VAL A 153 38.59 14.06 -13.81
CA VAL A 153 37.90 13.53 -12.63
C VAL A 153 37.55 14.66 -11.66
N ALA A 154 38.47 15.59 -11.40
CA ALA A 154 38.21 16.74 -10.54
C ALA A 154 37.08 17.63 -11.09
N ARG A 155 37.07 17.89 -12.40
CA ARG A 155 35.98 18.65 -13.07
C ARG A 155 34.64 17.94 -12.95
N ALA A 156 34.58 16.65 -13.29
CA ALA A 156 33.36 15.84 -13.19
C ALA A 156 32.85 15.78 -11.75
N HIS A 157 33.74 15.58 -10.79
CA HIS A 157 33.39 15.55 -9.37
C HIS A 157 32.77 16.87 -8.90
N ALA A 158 33.35 18.02 -9.27
CA ALA A 158 32.79 19.33 -8.94
C ALA A 158 31.38 19.53 -9.53
N LYS A 159 31.16 19.09 -10.78
CA LYS A 159 29.88 19.23 -11.47
C LYS A 159 28.80 18.30 -10.92
N VAL A 160 29.16 17.06 -10.58
CA VAL A 160 28.27 16.12 -9.89
C VAL A 160 27.93 16.64 -8.50
N ALA A 161 28.92 17.14 -7.74
CA ALA A 161 28.70 17.68 -6.40
C ALA A 161 27.66 18.80 -6.37
N ALA A 162 27.66 19.69 -7.38
CA ALA A 162 26.66 20.75 -7.52
C ALA A 162 25.23 20.24 -7.76
N GLN A 163 25.07 19.00 -8.23
CA GLN A 163 23.77 18.40 -8.57
C GLN A 163 23.25 17.47 -7.47
N VAL A 164 24.08 17.07 -6.50
CA VAL A 164 23.65 16.19 -5.40
C VAL A 164 22.70 16.94 -4.46
N PRO A 165 21.43 16.52 -4.30
CA PRO A 165 20.50 17.17 -3.39
C PRO A 165 20.93 17.02 -1.92
N ARG A 166 20.61 18.02 -1.08
CA ARG A 166 20.92 17.99 0.37
C ARG A 166 20.37 16.73 1.05
N SER A 167 19.14 16.35 0.71
CA SER A 167 18.49 15.12 1.20
C SER A 167 19.24 13.83 0.88
N TRP A 168 20.05 13.80 -0.19
CA TRP A 168 20.91 12.65 -0.50
C TRP A 168 22.13 12.58 0.42
N ARG A 169 22.68 13.75 0.80
CA ARG A 169 23.85 13.87 1.68
C ARG A 169 23.50 13.64 3.15
N ASP A 170 22.27 13.93 3.56
CA ASP A 170 21.81 13.78 4.94
C ASP A 170 21.60 12.31 5.34
N HIS A 171 21.53 11.38 4.38
CA HIS A 171 21.38 9.95 4.65
C HIS A 171 22.71 9.32 5.11
N PHE A 172 22.75 8.82 6.34
CA PHE A 172 23.93 8.29 7.04
C PHE A 172 24.86 7.40 6.18
N ILE A 173 24.30 6.43 5.43
CA ILE A 173 25.09 5.53 4.56
C ILE A 173 25.53 6.18 3.24
N ARG A 174 24.71 7.07 2.67
CA ARG A 174 24.95 7.67 1.34
C ARG A 174 25.84 8.91 1.41
N ARG A 175 26.06 9.43 2.61
CA ARG A 175 27.01 10.53 2.88
C ARG A 175 28.44 10.16 2.50
N PHE A 176 28.81 8.88 2.61
CA PHE A 176 30.12 8.40 2.17
C PHE A 176 30.12 8.23 0.65
N ARG A 177 31.00 8.96 -0.06
CA ARG A 177 31.08 8.98 -1.54
C ARG A 177 29.74 9.32 -2.21
N ALA A 178 29.11 10.38 -1.71
CA ALA A 178 27.76 10.80 -2.12
C ALA A 178 27.66 11.06 -3.62
N GLU A 179 28.68 11.70 -4.19
CA GLU A 179 28.83 12.04 -5.61
C GLU A 179 28.93 10.78 -6.47
N GLU A 180 29.83 9.85 -6.13
CA GLU A 180 30.00 8.56 -6.82
C GLU A 180 28.70 7.75 -6.83
N GLY A 181 28.05 7.62 -5.66
CA GLY A 181 26.81 6.87 -5.52
C GLY A 181 25.62 7.52 -6.24
N TYR A 182 25.55 8.85 -6.20
CA TYR A 182 24.51 9.62 -6.89
C TYR A 182 24.64 9.51 -8.41
N ASP A 183 25.85 9.71 -8.95
CA ASP A 183 26.07 9.65 -10.40
C ASP A 183 25.92 8.23 -10.93
N SER A 184 26.40 7.21 -10.21
CA SER A 184 26.18 5.80 -10.57
C SER A 184 24.69 5.44 -10.65
N ARG A 185 23.87 5.96 -9.73
CA ARG A 185 22.41 5.77 -9.80
C ARG A 185 21.80 6.47 -11.02
N ARG A 186 22.28 7.66 -11.36
CA ARG A 186 21.81 8.40 -12.55
C ARG A 186 22.22 7.72 -13.85
N VAL A 187 23.43 7.16 -13.93
CA VAL A 187 23.88 6.35 -15.07
C VAL A 187 22.97 5.12 -15.22
N PHE A 188 22.71 4.40 -14.14
CA PHE A 188 21.81 3.24 -14.17
C PHE A 188 20.38 3.61 -14.60
N ALA A 189 19.86 4.74 -14.11
CA ALA A 189 18.56 5.26 -14.52
C ALA A 189 18.55 5.67 -16.00
N ALA A 190 19.61 6.34 -16.49
CA ALA A 190 19.72 6.77 -17.88
C ALA A 190 19.82 5.58 -18.86
N LEU A 191 20.52 4.51 -18.49
CA LEU A 191 20.56 3.28 -19.27
C LEU A 191 19.16 2.67 -19.42
N LYS A 192 18.37 2.63 -18.34
CA LYS A 192 17.04 2.00 -18.33
C LYS A 192 15.91 2.88 -18.87
N ALA A 193 16.02 4.21 -18.76
CA ALA A 193 14.90 5.15 -18.95
C ALA A 193 14.14 4.92 -20.26
N SER A 194 12.82 4.74 -20.17
CA SER A 194 11.93 4.65 -21.33
C SER A 194 12.23 3.50 -22.32
N ILE A 195 13.04 2.50 -21.93
CA ILE A 195 13.22 1.29 -22.73
C ILE A 195 12.27 0.22 -22.19
N LYS A 196 11.17 0.01 -22.93
CA LYS A 196 10.23 -1.08 -22.66
C LYS A 196 10.90 -2.43 -22.95
N ASP A 197 10.58 -3.44 -22.14
CA ASP A 197 11.05 -4.83 -22.28
C ASP A 197 12.56 -5.02 -21.99
N LEU A 198 13.20 -4.05 -21.31
CA LEU A 198 14.57 -4.15 -20.78
C LEU A 198 14.57 -4.44 -19.27
N SER A 199 15.21 -5.54 -18.90
CA SER A 199 15.59 -5.88 -17.54
C SER A 199 17.06 -5.52 -17.33
N LEU A 200 17.33 -4.60 -16.39
CA LEU A 200 18.68 -4.11 -16.11
C LEU A 200 19.07 -4.46 -14.67
N SER A 201 20.20 -5.16 -14.49
CA SER A 201 20.75 -5.59 -13.19
C SER A 201 22.16 -5.04 -12.94
N LYS A 202 22.62 -5.12 -11.68
CA LYS A 202 23.98 -4.71 -11.29
C LYS A 202 24.96 -5.88 -11.14
N ASP A 203 24.51 -6.99 -10.57
CA ASP A 203 25.36 -8.14 -10.20
C ASP A 203 24.67 -9.49 -10.45
N ALA A 204 23.78 -9.58 -11.44
CA ALA A 204 23.00 -10.80 -11.68
C ALA A 204 23.89 -11.98 -12.14
N THR A 205 24.83 -11.74 -13.03
CA THR A 205 25.77 -12.76 -13.56
C THR A 205 26.63 -13.35 -12.45
N LYS A 206 27.16 -12.50 -11.55
CA LYS A 206 27.96 -12.96 -10.40
C LYS A 206 27.12 -13.64 -9.33
N THR A 207 25.93 -13.12 -9.03
CA THR A 207 25.06 -13.63 -7.96
C THR A 207 24.36 -14.92 -8.35
N LEU A 208 23.92 -15.04 -9.61
CA LEU A 208 23.19 -16.19 -10.15
C LEU A 208 24.10 -17.20 -10.85
N GLY A 209 25.34 -16.80 -11.18
CA GLY A 209 26.31 -17.60 -11.93
C GLY A 209 25.84 -17.94 -13.34
N CYS A 210 25.01 -17.09 -13.96
CA CYS A 210 24.44 -17.36 -15.27
C CYS A 210 25.47 -17.20 -16.39
N GLU A 211 25.19 -17.86 -17.52
CA GLU A 211 25.88 -17.63 -18.79
C GLU A 211 25.61 -16.20 -19.28
N PHE A 212 26.64 -15.58 -19.88
CA PHE A 212 26.52 -14.24 -20.43
C PHE A 212 27.48 -14.03 -21.61
N ARG A 213 27.15 -13.05 -22.45
CA ARG A 213 28.03 -12.53 -23.50
C ARG A 213 28.29 -11.05 -23.25
N CYS A 214 29.54 -10.62 -23.41
CA CYS A 214 29.91 -9.24 -23.21
C CYS A 214 29.63 -8.41 -24.47
N ILE A 215 28.60 -7.58 -24.42
CA ILE A 215 28.13 -6.79 -25.58
C ILE A 215 28.72 -5.38 -25.63
N TYR A 216 29.38 -4.92 -24.57
CA TYR A 216 30.06 -3.63 -24.51
C TYR A 216 31.16 -3.64 -23.46
N ARG A 217 32.33 -3.09 -23.79
CA ARG A 217 33.48 -2.97 -22.87
C ARG A 217 34.13 -1.61 -23.01
N PHE A 218 34.52 -1.05 -21.87
CA PHE A 218 35.22 0.23 -21.81
C PHE A 218 36.40 0.12 -20.85
N ASP A 219 37.57 0.56 -21.32
CA ASP A 219 38.74 0.67 -20.47
C ASP A 219 38.76 2.03 -19.77
N LEU A 220 38.67 2.00 -18.45
CA LEU A 220 38.63 3.20 -17.61
C LEU A 220 39.97 3.91 -17.54
N ASP A 221 41.07 3.20 -17.77
CA ASP A 221 42.42 3.76 -17.66
C ASP A 221 42.82 4.47 -18.97
N SER A 222 42.61 3.83 -20.12
CA SER A 222 42.89 4.47 -21.42
C SER A 222 41.76 5.35 -21.96
N GLY A 223 40.57 5.27 -21.37
CA GLY A 223 39.39 6.03 -21.80
C GLY A 223 38.86 5.61 -23.17
N LYS A 224 39.14 4.37 -23.60
CA LYS A 224 38.77 3.85 -24.93
C LYS A 224 37.77 2.70 -24.81
N GLU A 225 36.87 2.65 -25.78
CA GLU A 225 36.02 1.49 -26.01
C GLU A 225 36.88 0.31 -26.47
N LEU A 226 36.69 -0.84 -25.84
CA LEU A 226 37.32 -2.10 -26.22
C LEU A 226 36.35 -2.90 -27.10
N ALA A 227 36.89 -3.81 -27.91
CA ALA A 227 36.06 -4.75 -28.63
C ALA A 227 35.19 -5.57 -27.65
N PRO A 228 33.90 -5.80 -27.95
CA PRO A 228 33.07 -6.71 -27.18
C PRO A 228 33.65 -8.12 -27.20
N ASP A 229 33.25 -8.96 -26.23
CA ASP A 229 33.61 -10.37 -26.23
C ASP A 229 32.42 -11.19 -26.74
N ASP A 230 32.54 -11.67 -27.97
CA ASP A 230 31.50 -12.45 -28.63
C ASP A 230 31.36 -13.87 -28.04
N ALA A 231 32.34 -14.32 -27.26
CA ALA A 231 32.27 -15.62 -26.60
C ALA A 231 31.24 -15.61 -25.46
N ILE A 232 30.41 -16.65 -25.41
CA ILE A 232 29.55 -16.88 -24.25
C ILE A 232 30.42 -17.41 -23.11
N THR A 233 30.49 -16.64 -22.03
CA THR A 233 31.08 -17.11 -20.77
C THR A 233 30.16 -18.16 -20.18
N PRO A 234 30.66 -19.38 -19.90
CA PRO A 234 29.81 -20.47 -19.44
C PRO A 234 29.27 -20.22 -18.04
N ARG A 235 28.09 -20.77 -17.78
CA ARG A 235 27.45 -20.78 -16.47
C ARG A 235 28.36 -21.44 -15.42
N THR A 236 28.45 -20.83 -14.23
CA THR A 236 29.24 -21.34 -13.10
C THR A 236 28.40 -22.07 -12.06
N THR A 237 27.08 -21.92 -12.11
CA THR A 237 26.11 -22.64 -11.27
C THR A 237 25.44 -23.78 -12.04
N ALA A 238 24.84 -24.75 -11.35
CA ALA A 238 24.03 -25.76 -12.02
C ALA A 238 22.86 -25.08 -12.79
N PRO A 239 22.51 -25.55 -14.00
CA PRO A 239 21.32 -25.04 -14.68
C PRO A 239 20.08 -25.26 -13.80
N PRO A 240 19.11 -24.32 -13.78
CA PRO A 240 17.84 -24.56 -13.10
C PRO A 240 17.20 -25.79 -13.72
N LYS A 241 16.71 -26.70 -12.87
CA LYS A 241 16.01 -27.90 -13.31
C LYS A 241 14.86 -27.49 -14.24
N SER A 242 14.68 -28.25 -15.32
CA SER A 242 13.53 -28.05 -16.21
C SER A 242 12.22 -28.35 -15.47
N ALA A 243 11.08 -27.87 -15.98
CA ALA A 243 9.78 -28.18 -15.40
C ALA A 243 9.48 -29.69 -15.35
N GLU A 244 10.14 -30.48 -16.20
CA GLU A 244 10.01 -31.95 -16.28
C GLU A 244 10.97 -32.67 -15.32
N GLU A 245 12.10 -32.05 -14.95
CA GLU A 245 13.11 -32.59 -14.03
C GLU A 245 12.79 -32.32 -12.55
N ILE A 246 11.90 -31.36 -12.28
CA ILE A 246 11.41 -31.10 -10.93
C ILE A 246 10.24 -32.04 -10.67
N LEU A 247 10.55 -33.19 -10.08
CA LEU A 247 9.51 -34.05 -9.51
C LEU A 247 8.77 -33.24 -8.43
N PRO A 248 7.43 -33.23 -8.42
CA PRO A 248 6.67 -32.68 -7.31
C PRO A 248 7.21 -33.30 -6.03
N SER A 249 7.60 -32.47 -5.05
CA SER A 249 7.89 -32.98 -3.72
C SER A 249 6.65 -33.74 -3.23
N SER A 250 6.86 -34.90 -2.61
CA SER A 250 5.75 -35.70 -2.09
C SER A 250 4.98 -34.85 -1.10
N LEU A 251 3.80 -34.39 -1.48
CA LEU A 251 2.96 -33.58 -0.61
C LEU A 251 2.57 -34.41 0.61
N PRO A 252 2.57 -33.81 1.81
CA PRO A 252 2.02 -34.51 2.97
C PRO A 252 0.55 -34.86 2.71
N GLU A 253 0.06 -35.94 3.30
CA GLU A 253 -1.35 -36.33 3.18
C GLU A 253 -2.27 -35.16 3.56
N ARG A 254 -1.89 -34.38 4.57
CA ARG A 254 -2.58 -33.17 5.02
C ARG A 254 -1.58 -32.06 5.37
N SER A 255 -1.86 -30.84 4.92
CA SER A 255 -1.07 -29.61 5.17
C SER A 255 -1.75 -28.73 6.21
N ILE A 256 -3.06 -28.92 6.40
CA ILE A 256 -3.85 -28.32 7.47
C ILE A 256 -4.53 -29.40 8.33
N ILE A 257 -4.78 -29.07 9.59
CA ILE A 257 -5.47 -29.89 10.57
C ILE A 257 -6.59 -29.06 11.18
N ALA A 258 -7.82 -29.59 11.16
CA ALA A 258 -8.96 -28.90 11.73
C ALA A 258 -8.70 -28.58 13.23
N PRO A 259 -8.85 -27.32 13.65
CA PRO A 259 -8.60 -26.95 15.04
C PRO A 259 -9.68 -27.45 15.97
N ILE A 260 -9.35 -27.55 17.25
CA ILE A 260 -10.30 -27.92 18.31
C ILE A 260 -10.60 -26.69 19.18
N GLY A 261 -11.86 -26.55 19.60
CA GLY A 261 -12.27 -25.48 20.52
C GLY A 261 -12.71 -24.16 19.88
N LEU A 262 -12.91 -24.15 18.54
CA LEU A 262 -13.57 -23.03 17.87
C LEU A 262 -14.92 -22.73 18.53
N ILE A 263 -15.24 -21.45 18.62
CA ILE A 263 -16.44 -20.96 19.29
C ILE A 263 -17.63 -20.95 18.33
N GLY A 264 -18.83 -21.28 18.82
CA GLY A 264 -20.05 -21.23 17.99
C GLY A 264 -20.39 -19.80 17.54
N ALA A 265 -21.16 -19.66 16.45
CA ALA A 265 -21.47 -18.37 15.82
C ALA A 265 -22.02 -17.28 16.78
N ASP A 266 -22.75 -17.72 17.81
CA ASP A 266 -23.40 -16.87 18.82
C ASP A 266 -22.81 -17.02 20.22
N GLU A 267 -21.83 -17.92 20.41
CA GLU A 267 -21.24 -18.12 21.73
C GLU A 267 -20.36 -16.91 22.08
N LYS A 268 -20.55 -16.43 23.31
CA LYS A 268 -20.05 -15.14 23.79
C LYS A 268 -18.73 -15.33 24.52
N LEU A 269 -17.69 -14.64 24.08
CA LEU A 269 -16.44 -14.51 24.83
C LEU A 269 -16.25 -13.08 25.35
N ARG A 270 -15.67 -12.88 26.53
CA ARG A 270 -15.43 -11.52 27.06
C ARG A 270 -14.49 -10.75 26.14
N SER A 271 -14.91 -9.57 25.68
CA SER A 271 -14.11 -8.74 24.77
C SER A 271 -12.81 -8.25 25.42
N SER A 272 -12.78 -8.10 26.75
CA SER A 272 -11.61 -7.65 27.51
C SER A 272 -10.44 -8.64 27.51
N THR A 273 -10.65 -9.88 27.05
CA THR A 273 -9.61 -10.92 26.98
C THR A 273 -9.10 -11.14 25.57
N LEU A 274 -9.59 -10.36 24.60
CA LEU A 274 -9.28 -10.51 23.19
C LEU A 274 -8.21 -9.51 22.73
N LYS A 275 -7.46 -9.92 21.71
CA LYS A 275 -6.47 -9.17 20.92
C LYS A 275 -6.64 -9.50 19.44
N ILE A 276 -7.81 -9.18 18.90
CA ILE A 276 -8.14 -9.43 17.49
C ILE A 276 -7.96 -8.14 16.71
N SER A 277 -7.25 -8.25 15.58
CA SER A 277 -7.12 -7.19 14.59
C SER A 277 -7.44 -7.66 13.18
N MET A 278 -8.01 -6.79 12.35
CA MET A 278 -8.29 -7.10 10.93
C MET A 278 -7.06 -7.67 10.21
N GLU A 279 -5.89 -7.08 10.46
CA GLU A 279 -4.64 -7.46 9.81
C GLU A 279 -4.11 -8.82 10.26
N SER A 280 -4.58 -9.31 11.40
CA SER A 280 -4.15 -10.56 12.01
C SER A 280 -5.16 -11.68 11.85
N LEU A 281 -6.37 -11.44 11.31
CA LEU A 281 -7.40 -12.47 11.14
C LEU A 281 -6.92 -13.63 10.25
N ALA A 282 -6.48 -13.34 9.03
CA ALA A 282 -5.97 -14.37 8.11
C ALA A 282 -4.71 -15.08 8.67
N LEU A 283 -3.86 -14.34 9.39
CA LEU A 283 -2.67 -14.92 10.04
C LEU A 283 -3.06 -15.85 11.19
N THR A 284 -4.03 -15.46 12.00
CA THR A 284 -4.54 -16.22 13.14
C THR A 284 -5.23 -17.48 12.64
N GLU A 285 -6.05 -17.36 11.59
CA GLU A 285 -6.68 -18.50 10.93
C GLU A 285 -5.63 -19.47 10.38
N ALA A 286 -4.67 -18.99 9.59
CA ALA A 286 -3.60 -19.85 9.07
C ALA A 286 -2.84 -20.56 10.19
N LYS A 287 -2.43 -19.85 11.25
CA LYS A 287 -1.76 -20.46 12.42
C LYS A 287 -2.57 -21.59 13.05
N VAL A 288 -3.86 -21.36 13.21
CA VAL A 288 -4.76 -22.32 13.85
C VAL A 288 -4.92 -23.57 12.99
N TRP A 289 -5.11 -23.39 11.68
CA TRP A 289 -5.31 -24.48 10.71
C TRP A 289 -4.04 -25.23 10.32
N LEU A 290 -2.88 -24.58 10.36
CA LEU A 290 -1.61 -25.28 10.18
C LEU A 290 -1.40 -26.28 11.33
N GLY A 291 -1.87 -25.99 12.54
CA GLY A 291 -1.69 -26.88 13.68
C GLY A 291 -0.37 -26.63 14.40
N LYS A 292 -0.08 -27.44 15.42
CA LYS A 292 1.14 -27.34 16.22
C LYS A 292 2.05 -28.54 15.99
N GLU A 293 3.32 -28.26 15.75
CA GLU A 293 4.36 -29.29 15.76
C GLU A 293 4.57 -29.78 17.21
N LYS A 294 4.64 -31.10 17.36
CA LYS A 294 5.01 -31.75 18.61
C LYS A 294 6.52 -31.99 18.65
N PRO A 295 7.11 -32.23 19.83
CA PRO A 295 8.54 -32.55 19.94
C PRO A 295 9.01 -33.76 19.13
N ASP A 296 8.08 -34.64 18.73
CA ASP A 296 8.34 -35.82 17.90
C ASP A 296 8.28 -35.53 16.38
N GLY A 297 8.12 -34.25 15.99
CA GLY A 297 7.96 -33.81 14.60
C GLY A 297 6.55 -34.06 14.01
N SER A 298 5.65 -34.73 14.75
CA SER A 298 4.27 -34.90 14.30
C SER A 298 3.46 -33.63 14.51
N ARG A 299 2.42 -33.42 13.69
CA ARG A 299 1.52 -32.26 13.83
C ARG A 299 0.23 -32.65 14.51
N ALA A 300 -0.24 -31.78 15.40
CA ALA A 300 -1.51 -31.94 16.10
C ALA A 300 -2.41 -30.72 15.90
N ALA A 301 -3.73 -30.94 16.03
CA ALA A 301 -4.71 -29.88 15.97
C ALA A 301 -4.40 -28.79 17.01
N THR A 302 -4.52 -27.52 16.59
CA THR A 302 -4.40 -26.39 17.52
C THR A 302 -5.59 -26.39 18.48
N ASP A 303 -5.30 -26.46 19.79
CA ASP A 303 -6.31 -26.21 20.82
C ASP A 303 -6.47 -24.71 21.06
N THR A 304 -7.52 -24.15 20.47
CA THR A 304 -7.78 -22.71 20.52
C THR A 304 -8.31 -22.26 21.88
N ARG A 305 -8.69 -23.17 22.79
CA ARG A 305 -9.10 -22.80 24.16
C ARG A 305 -7.96 -22.16 24.97
N LYS A 306 -6.71 -22.41 24.59
CA LYS A 306 -5.52 -21.83 25.23
C LYS A 306 -5.27 -20.38 24.83
N ASN A 307 -5.79 -19.95 23.67
CA ASN A 307 -5.67 -18.59 23.19
C ASN A 307 -7.05 -18.09 22.71
N PRO A 308 -7.74 -17.27 23.52
CA PRO A 308 -9.05 -16.69 23.21
C PRO A 308 -9.24 -16.20 21.77
N ASP A 309 -8.23 -15.54 21.19
CA ASP A 309 -8.30 -14.94 19.85
C ASP A 309 -8.43 -16.00 18.76
N GLN A 310 -7.72 -17.12 18.94
CA GLN A 310 -7.70 -18.24 18.01
C GLN A 310 -9.05 -18.94 17.92
N ARG A 311 -9.93 -18.77 18.92
CA ARG A 311 -11.28 -19.34 18.89
C ARG A 311 -12.16 -18.74 17.79
N PHE A 312 -11.78 -17.56 17.28
CA PHE A 312 -12.48 -16.84 16.19
C PHE A 312 -11.85 -17.07 14.81
N ALA A 313 -10.93 -18.03 14.65
CA ALA A 313 -10.35 -18.36 13.35
C ALA A 313 -11.45 -18.71 12.32
N GLY A 314 -11.43 -18.04 11.18
CA GLY A 314 -12.45 -18.17 10.12
C GLY A 314 -13.75 -17.41 10.36
N ALA A 315 -13.86 -16.65 11.46
CA ALA A 315 -15.10 -15.94 11.78
C ALA A 315 -15.51 -14.89 10.73
N GLN A 316 -14.56 -14.35 9.96
CA GLN A 316 -14.86 -13.41 8.88
C GLN A 316 -15.72 -14.01 7.76
N PHE A 317 -15.78 -15.34 7.64
CA PHE A 317 -16.56 -16.05 6.63
C PHE A 317 -18.00 -16.39 7.07
N PHE A 318 -18.47 -15.90 8.24
CA PHE A 318 -19.89 -16.03 8.60
C PHE A 318 -20.82 -15.11 7.79
N PHE A 319 -20.25 -14.10 7.12
CA PHE A 319 -20.95 -13.22 6.18
C PHE A 319 -20.11 -13.15 4.91
N ASP A 320 -20.67 -13.53 3.76
CA ASP A 320 -19.90 -13.79 2.55
C ASP A 320 -19.90 -12.65 1.52
N ASP A 321 -20.86 -11.73 1.60
CA ASP A 321 -21.01 -10.65 0.61
C ASP A 321 -19.76 -9.77 0.48
N TRP A 322 -18.91 -9.66 1.52
CA TRP A 322 -17.66 -8.91 1.42
C TRP A 322 -16.67 -9.49 0.39
N ARG A 323 -16.89 -10.73 -0.06
CA ARG A 323 -16.11 -11.40 -1.12
C ARG A 323 -16.60 -11.05 -2.51
N ASP A 324 -17.86 -10.64 -2.68
CA ASP A 324 -18.46 -10.32 -3.97
C ASP A 324 -17.84 -9.04 -4.55
N PRO A 325 -17.12 -9.11 -5.68
CA PRO A 325 -16.50 -7.93 -6.29
C PRO A 325 -17.50 -7.00 -6.99
N SER A 326 -18.75 -7.43 -7.22
CA SER A 326 -19.78 -6.62 -7.90
C SER A 326 -20.44 -5.59 -6.99
N LEU A 327 -20.35 -5.77 -5.67
CA LEU A 327 -20.94 -4.86 -4.69
C LEU A 327 -20.08 -3.61 -4.51
N THR A 328 -20.72 -2.44 -4.60
CA THR A 328 -20.12 -1.17 -4.20
C THR A 328 -19.87 -1.13 -2.70
N GLY A 329 -18.98 -0.24 -2.26
CA GLY A 329 -18.68 -0.06 -0.85
C GLY A 329 -19.92 0.30 -0.04
N LEU A 330 -20.77 1.20 -0.55
CA LEU A 330 -22.04 1.58 0.09
C LEU A 330 -23.05 0.44 0.16
N GLU A 331 -23.19 -0.35 -0.89
CA GLU A 331 -24.06 -1.53 -0.90
C GLU A 331 -23.58 -2.57 0.13
N LEU A 332 -22.29 -2.89 0.15
CA LEU A 332 -21.73 -3.83 1.11
C LEU A 332 -21.92 -3.33 2.55
N PHE A 333 -21.73 -2.03 2.78
CA PHE A 333 -21.95 -1.41 4.08
C PHE A 333 -23.40 -1.59 4.56
N GLN A 334 -24.36 -1.28 3.69
CA GLN A 334 -25.78 -1.39 4.01
C GLN A 334 -26.20 -2.85 4.27
N ARG A 335 -25.81 -3.78 3.40
CA ARG A 335 -26.08 -5.22 3.57
C ARG A 335 -25.47 -5.77 4.86
N THR A 336 -24.29 -5.30 5.23
CA THR A 336 -23.65 -5.72 6.49
C THR A 336 -24.46 -5.26 7.70
N LEU A 337 -24.99 -4.03 7.68
CA LEU A 337 -25.85 -3.53 8.77
C LEU A 337 -27.19 -4.27 8.83
N ASP A 338 -27.81 -4.59 7.69
CA ASP A 338 -29.05 -5.35 7.65
C ASP A 338 -28.84 -6.80 8.13
N TRP A 339 -27.74 -7.42 7.74
CA TRP A 339 -27.31 -8.72 8.26
C TRP A 339 -27.06 -8.67 9.77
N ALA A 340 -26.37 -7.63 10.26
CA ALA A 340 -26.15 -7.43 11.68
C ALA A 340 -27.46 -7.22 12.45
N ALA A 341 -28.43 -6.52 11.86
CA ALA A 341 -29.76 -6.30 12.45
C ALA A 341 -30.56 -7.60 12.54
N HIS A 342 -30.49 -8.45 11.52
CA HIS A 342 -31.14 -9.77 11.51
C HIS A 342 -30.71 -10.65 12.70
N TYR A 343 -29.45 -10.52 13.14
CA TYR A 343 -28.90 -11.25 14.30
C TYR A 343 -28.87 -10.43 15.61
N ASP A 344 -29.54 -9.28 15.67
CA ASP A 344 -29.56 -8.36 16.83
C ASP A 344 -28.14 -8.01 17.35
N LEU A 345 -27.16 -7.90 16.43
CA LEU A 345 -25.80 -7.56 16.82
C LEU A 345 -25.74 -6.11 17.29
N PRO A 346 -24.95 -5.77 18.34
CA PRO A 346 -24.83 -4.41 18.86
C PRO A 346 -24.54 -3.34 17.79
N ILE A 347 -23.75 -3.70 16.77
CA ILE A 347 -23.36 -2.79 15.69
C ILE A 347 -24.54 -2.31 14.83
N SER A 348 -25.63 -3.08 14.77
CA SER A 348 -26.86 -2.69 14.07
C SER A 348 -27.64 -1.57 14.77
N LYS A 349 -27.40 -1.37 16.07
CA LYS A 349 -28.07 -0.36 16.90
C LYS A 349 -27.38 0.99 16.82
N ILE A 350 -26.21 1.05 16.18
CA ILE A 350 -25.45 2.28 16.02
C ILE A 350 -26.00 3.01 14.81
N GLY A 351 -26.23 4.32 14.95
CA GLY A 351 -26.86 5.13 13.89
C GLY A 351 -26.15 4.99 12.54
N ARG A 352 -26.88 5.11 11.44
CA ARG A 352 -26.36 4.93 10.07
C ARG A 352 -25.67 6.19 9.52
N LYS A 353 -25.10 7.01 10.41
CA LYS A 353 -24.42 8.26 10.09
C LYS A 353 -22.92 8.09 10.19
N PHE A 354 -22.17 8.51 9.16
CA PHE A 354 -20.72 8.34 9.16
C PHE A 354 -19.95 9.31 8.29
N SER A 355 -18.64 9.39 8.54
CA SER A 355 -17.73 10.22 7.77
C SER A 355 -16.56 9.41 7.22
N LEU A 356 -16.30 9.50 5.92
CA LEU A 356 -15.14 8.91 5.27
C LEU A 356 -14.09 10.00 5.07
N ARG A 357 -12.83 9.80 5.50
CA ARG A 357 -11.79 10.85 5.42
C ARG A 357 -10.44 10.33 4.93
N THR A 358 -9.63 11.22 4.35
CA THR A 358 -8.20 10.95 4.14
C THR A 358 -7.37 12.08 4.77
N TYR A 359 -6.27 11.73 5.43
CA TYR A 359 -5.34 12.67 6.04
C TYR A 359 -3.99 12.61 5.34
N GLN A 360 -3.16 13.64 5.51
CA GLN A 360 -1.77 13.57 5.07
C GLN A 360 -1.06 12.41 5.80
N GLY A 361 -0.58 11.43 5.03
CA GLY A 361 0.09 10.23 5.56
C GLY A 361 -0.84 9.09 6.00
N GLY A 362 -2.16 9.15 5.76
CA GLY A 362 -3.06 8.04 6.10
C GLY A 362 -4.45 8.13 5.46
N ARG A 363 -5.13 6.98 5.32
CA ARG A 363 -6.52 6.92 4.83
C ARG A 363 -7.39 6.44 5.99
N THR A 364 -8.37 7.22 6.45
CA THR A 364 -9.10 6.90 7.70
C THR A 364 -10.61 6.96 7.49
N ALA A 365 -11.31 5.86 7.72
CA ALA A 365 -12.77 5.88 7.72
C ALA A 365 -13.28 6.12 9.14
N ASN A 366 -13.82 7.31 9.41
CA ASN A 366 -14.38 7.66 10.71
C ASN A 366 -15.88 7.34 10.73
N PHE A 367 -16.20 6.07 10.95
CA PHE A 367 -17.55 5.66 11.30
C PHE A 367 -17.84 6.15 12.73
N HIS A 368 -18.91 6.94 12.96
CA HIS A 368 -19.28 7.43 14.30
C HIS A 368 -19.88 6.34 15.22
N ALA A 369 -19.33 5.14 15.08
CA ALA A 369 -19.50 3.97 15.93
C ALA A 369 -18.17 3.32 16.35
N LEU A 370 -17.03 3.70 15.76
CA LEU A 370 -15.73 3.08 16.01
C LEU A 370 -14.65 4.16 15.89
N ILE A 371 -14.10 4.59 17.02
CA ILE A 371 -13.00 5.57 17.09
C ILE A 371 -11.73 4.91 16.57
N VAL A 372 -10.94 5.62 15.73
CA VAL A 372 -9.55 5.25 15.43
C VAL A 372 -8.59 6.32 15.97
N GLN A 373 -7.60 5.87 16.75
CA GLN A 373 -6.39 6.61 17.10
C GLN A 373 -5.40 6.59 15.92
N ARG A 374 -4.79 7.75 15.64
CA ARG A 374 -3.83 8.03 14.56
C ARG A 374 -2.61 7.09 14.53
N VAL A 375 -2.35 6.39 13.40
CA VAL A 375 -0.99 6.12 12.88
C VAL A 375 -1.05 5.96 11.34
N ALA A 376 0.00 6.40 10.64
CA ALA A 376 0.16 6.46 9.19
C ALA A 376 0.07 5.12 8.43
N ASP A 377 -0.32 5.23 7.14
CA ASP A 377 -0.23 4.27 6.03
C ASP A 377 -1.19 3.06 5.90
N ARG A 378 -2.31 2.99 6.63
CA ARG A 378 -3.36 1.98 6.35
C ARG A 378 -4.76 2.56 6.38
N VAL A 379 -5.70 1.90 5.70
CA VAL A 379 -7.13 2.18 5.87
C VAL A 379 -7.48 1.85 7.31
N ASP A 380 -7.56 2.89 8.13
CA ASP A 380 -7.89 2.84 9.54
C ASP A 380 -9.38 2.54 9.69
N ALA A 381 -9.72 1.25 9.55
CA ALA A 381 -10.96 0.62 9.97
C ALA A 381 -10.58 -0.63 10.77
N HIS A 382 -9.75 -0.45 11.79
CA HIS A 382 -9.31 -1.56 12.61
C HIS A 382 -10.45 -1.98 13.54
N LEU A 383 -10.94 -3.22 13.39
CA LEU A 383 -11.44 -3.95 14.53
C LEU A 383 -10.24 -4.17 15.46
N VAL A 384 -9.96 -3.31 16.44
CA VAL A 384 -9.00 -3.61 17.51
C VAL A 384 -9.79 -3.88 18.77
N LEU A 385 -9.80 -5.13 19.19
CA LEU A 385 -10.20 -5.49 20.54
C LEU A 385 -8.88 -5.60 21.32
N ASP A 386 -8.36 -4.53 21.91
CA ASP A 386 -7.19 -4.58 22.81
C ASP A 386 -7.46 -3.73 24.06
N LYS A 387 -6.81 -4.09 25.17
CA LYS A 387 -6.83 -3.29 26.40
C LYS A 387 -5.63 -2.33 26.35
N PRO A 388 -5.81 -1.02 26.08
CA PRO A 388 -4.69 -0.10 26.08
C PRO A 388 -3.99 -0.12 27.44
N GLN A 389 -2.68 -0.27 27.44
CA GLN A 389 -1.87 -0.21 28.65
C GLN A 389 -1.91 1.23 29.20
N GLY A 390 -2.57 1.42 30.36
CA GLY A 390 -2.43 2.64 31.17
C GLY A 390 -3.53 3.70 31.08
N GLY A 391 -4.58 3.53 30.27
CA GLY A 391 -5.71 4.47 30.20
C GLY A 391 -7.02 3.87 30.73
N ARG A 392 -7.88 4.66 31.39
CA ARG A 392 -9.28 4.28 31.68
C ARG A 392 -9.90 3.72 30.41
N SER A 393 -10.47 2.51 30.49
CA SER A 393 -11.16 1.83 29.40
C SER A 393 -12.12 2.78 28.70
N THR A 394 -11.75 3.26 27.52
CA THR A 394 -12.70 3.94 26.64
C THR A 394 -13.55 2.84 26.02
N TRP A 395 -14.59 2.42 26.73
CA TRP A 395 -15.66 1.62 26.17
C TRP A 395 -16.31 2.46 25.07
N HIS A 396 -16.14 2.05 23.81
CA HIS A 396 -16.73 2.77 22.67
C HIS A 396 -18.23 2.44 22.59
N LEU A 397 -19.06 3.44 22.31
CA LEU A 397 -20.51 3.30 22.09
C LEU A 397 -20.75 2.30 20.96
N GLY A 398 -21.40 1.18 21.27
CA GLY A 398 -21.54 0.02 20.37
C GLY A 398 -20.73 -1.21 20.77
N GLY A 399 -19.77 -1.05 21.68
CA GLY A 399 -19.01 -2.14 22.25
C GLY A 399 -19.84 -2.99 23.20
N SER A 400 -19.93 -4.30 22.94
CA SER A 400 -20.45 -5.27 23.88
C SER A 400 -19.31 -5.76 24.79
N THR A 401 -19.63 -6.04 26.06
CA THR A 401 -18.72 -6.73 27.00
C THR A 401 -18.34 -8.12 26.52
N PHE A 402 -19.07 -8.64 25.51
CA PHE A 402 -18.83 -9.91 24.85
C PHE A 402 -18.70 -9.76 23.33
N THR A 403 -17.88 -10.64 22.74
CA THR A 403 -17.68 -10.79 21.30
C THR A 403 -18.11 -12.18 20.84
N THR A 404 -18.75 -12.25 19.68
CA THR A 404 -19.18 -13.49 19.00
C THR A 404 -18.57 -13.53 17.59
N PRO A 405 -18.44 -14.71 16.95
CA PRO A 405 -17.97 -14.80 15.57
C PRO A 405 -18.78 -13.97 14.58
N ARG A 406 -20.12 -13.91 14.73
CA ARG A 406 -20.94 -13.04 13.89
C ARG A 406 -20.57 -11.56 14.05
N MET A 407 -20.20 -11.15 15.27
CA MET A 407 -19.73 -9.78 15.47
C MET A 407 -18.39 -9.53 14.76
N ILE A 408 -17.45 -10.47 14.78
CA ILE A 408 -16.20 -10.37 13.99
C ILE A 408 -16.52 -10.24 12.49
N ALA A 409 -17.44 -11.06 11.97
CA ALA A 409 -17.84 -11.03 10.57
C ALA A 409 -18.44 -9.68 10.15
N ALA A 410 -19.35 -9.12 10.95
CA ALA A 410 -19.94 -7.82 10.70
C ALA A 410 -18.88 -6.71 10.68
N HIS A 411 -18.00 -6.68 11.67
CA HIS A 411 -16.93 -5.67 11.72
C HIS A 411 -15.96 -5.81 10.56
N HIS A 412 -15.60 -7.04 10.19
CA HIS A 412 -14.76 -7.31 9.03
C HIS A 412 -15.38 -6.78 7.74
N ALA A 413 -16.64 -7.09 7.51
CA ALA A 413 -17.34 -6.67 6.30
C ALA A 413 -17.55 -5.15 6.23
N LEU A 414 -17.82 -4.49 7.36
CA LEU A 414 -17.87 -3.02 7.41
C LEU A 414 -16.51 -2.40 7.09
N ALA A 415 -15.41 -2.95 7.62
CA ALA A 415 -14.07 -2.47 7.30
C ALA A 415 -13.75 -2.63 5.80
N VAL A 416 -14.09 -3.77 5.20
CA VAL A 416 -13.95 -3.99 3.75
C VAL A 416 -14.83 -3.02 2.95
N ALA A 417 -16.05 -2.74 3.39
CA ALA A 417 -16.95 -1.79 2.75
C ALA A 417 -16.36 -0.37 2.73
N LEU A 418 -15.84 0.10 3.86
CA LEU A 418 -15.21 1.42 3.97
C LEU A 418 -13.92 1.51 3.15
N ALA A 419 -13.11 0.43 3.11
CA ALA A 419 -11.92 0.37 2.25
C ALA A 419 -12.29 0.45 0.76
N ARG A 420 -13.33 -0.29 0.33
CA ARG A 420 -13.86 -0.21 -1.04
C ARG A 420 -14.31 1.21 -1.39
N MET A 421 -15.08 1.86 -0.52
CA MET A 421 -15.50 3.25 -0.73
C MET A 421 -14.31 4.18 -0.96
N LEU A 422 -13.23 4.04 -0.18
CA LEU A 422 -12.02 4.85 -0.39
C LEU A 422 -11.35 4.55 -1.73
N ASP A 423 -11.25 3.27 -2.11
CA ASP A 423 -10.64 2.87 -3.38
C ASP A 423 -11.45 3.34 -4.60
N GLU A 424 -12.79 3.37 -4.50
CA GLU A 424 -13.69 3.90 -5.53
C GLU A 424 -13.38 5.37 -5.88
N THR A 425 -12.96 6.18 -4.90
CA THR A 425 -12.59 7.59 -5.14
C THR A 425 -11.34 7.75 -6.03
N GLY A 426 -10.52 6.72 -6.18
CA GLY A 426 -9.25 6.77 -6.92
C GLY A 426 -8.20 7.73 -6.34
N LEU A 427 -8.44 8.32 -5.16
CA LEU A 427 -7.56 9.31 -4.55
C LEU A 427 -6.30 8.66 -3.99
N THR A 428 -5.12 9.21 -4.31
CA THR A 428 -3.83 8.75 -3.79
C THR A 428 -3.00 9.94 -3.27
N GLY A 429 -2.14 9.70 -2.27
CA GLY A 429 -1.20 10.71 -1.76
C GLY A 429 -1.82 11.79 -0.85
N GLN A 430 -1.22 12.99 -0.85
CA GLN A 430 -1.55 14.14 0.01
C GLN A 430 -2.84 14.88 -0.40
N THR A 431 -3.94 14.15 -0.63
CA THR A 431 -5.26 14.79 -0.82
C THR A 431 -6.06 14.58 0.44
N THR A 432 -6.62 15.65 1.00
CA THR A 432 -7.60 15.54 2.08
C THR A 432 -8.99 15.39 1.47
N PHE A 433 -9.65 14.29 1.77
CA PHE A 433 -11.00 13.99 1.32
C PHE A 433 -11.92 13.91 2.54
N THR A 434 -13.16 14.35 2.40
CA THR A 434 -14.22 14.10 3.39
C THR A 434 -15.54 13.86 2.67
N ALA A 435 -16.19 12.74 3.00
CA ALA A 435 -17.57 12.47 2.66
C ALA A 435 -18.39 12.20 3.93
N GLU A 436 -19.57 12.77 4.05
CA GLU A 436 -20.49 12.56 5.17
C GLU A 436 -21.77 11.91 4.67
N PHE A 437 -22.21 10.85 5.34
CA PHE A 437 -23.38 10.07 4.98
C PHE A 437 -24.37 9.98 6.15
N ASP A 438 -25.66 10.00 5.83
CA ASP A 438 -26.79 9.63 6.68
C ASP A 438 -27.70 8.66 5.93
N LEU A 439 -27.55 7.37 6.20
CA LEU A 439 -28.33 6.31 5.57
C LEU A 439 -29.55 5.90 6.41
N THR A 440 -29.96 6.69 7.40
CA THR A 440 -31.03 6.32 8.35
C THR A 440 -32.38 6.08 7.67
N GLY A 441 -32.67 6.83 6.59
CA GLY A 441 -33.90 6.68 5.79
C GLY A 441 -33.74 5.85 4.50
N GLU A 442 -32.53 5.44 4.16
CA GLU A 442 -32.25 4.78 2.89
C GLU A 442 -32.43 3.26 3.00
N LYS A 443 -33.34 2.71 2.18
CA LYS A 443 -33.51 1.27 1.97
C LYS A 443 -33.27 0.96 0.49
N ARG A 444 -32.02 1.08 0.05
CA ARG A 444 -31.64 0.73 -1.32
C ARG A 444 -30.86 -0.58 -1.29
N ASN A 445 -31.15 -1.45 -2.26
CA ASN A 445 -30.35 -2.66 -2.55
C ASN A 445 -29.42 -2.42 -3.76
N SER A 446 -29.22 -1.15 -4.11
CA SER A 446 -28.31 -0.71 -5.14
C SER A 446 -27.85 0.70 -4.81
N TYR A 447 -26.62 0.82 -4.34
CA TYR A 447 -25.94 2.10 -4.17
C TYR A 447 -24.95 2.33 -5.32
N PRO A 448 -24.89 3.53 -5.90
CA PRO A 448 -23.87 3.87 -6.89
C PRO A 448 -22.46 3.80 -6.31
N VAL A 449 -21.49 3.60 -7.21
CA VAL A 449 -20.06 3.70 -6.90
C VAL A 449 -19.73 5.15 -6.54
N LEU A 450 -18.85 5.38 -5.56
CA LEU A 450 -18.39 6.74 -5.30
C LEU A 450 -17.66 7.34 -6.51
N PRO A 451 -17.78 8.66 -6.74
CA PRO A 451 -17.19 9.29 -7.91
C PRO A 451 -15.67 9.14 -7.89
N ASN A 452 -15.08 8.87 -9.04
CA ASN A 452 -13.62 8.89 -9.17
C ASN A 452 -13.12 10.35 -9.18
N LEU A 453 -12.40 10.72 -8.13
CA LEU A 453 -11.91 12.08 -7.87
C LEU A 453 -10.44 12.26 -8.29
N SER A 454 -9.79 11.24 -8.85
CA SER A 454 -8.36 11.30 -9.18
C SER A 454 -8.01 12.41 -10.19
N SER A 455 -8.78 12.54 -11.26
CA SER A 455 -8.58 13.56 -12.29
C SER A 455 -8.85 14.97 -11.78
N HIS A 456 -9.94 15.15 -11.02
CA HIS A 456 -10.31 16.41 -10.39
C HIS A 456 -9.29 16.84 -9.34
N SER A 457 -8.82 15.92 -8.51
CA SER A 457 -7.74 16.16 -7.54
C SER A 457 -6.44 16.57 -8.24
N ALA A 458 -6.06 15.90 -9.33
CA ALA A 458 -4.86 16.27 -10.10
C ALA A 458 -4.98 17.64 -10.78
N ARG A 459 -6.16 17.97 -11.33
CA ARG A 459 -6.46 19.30 -11.89
C ARG A 459 -6.39 20.37 -10.82
N LEU A 460 -7.04 20.16 -9.68
CA LEU A 460 -7.03 21.07 -8.53
C LEU A 460 -5.60 21.32 -8.06
N ARG A 461 -4.80 20.27 -7.83
CA ARG A 461 -3.40 20.40 -7.43
C ARG A 461 -2.58 21.23 -8.43
N LYS A 462 -2.76 21.00 -9.72
CA LYS A 462 -2.06 21.74 -10.78
C LYS A 462 -2.49 23.21 -10.83
N ALA A 463 -3.79 23.49 -10.65
CA ALA A 463 -4.31 24.84 -10.64
C ALA A 463 -3.80 25.61 -9.41
N LEU A 464 -3.93 25.02 -8.21
CA LEU A 464 -3.44 25.59 -6.95
C LEU A 464 -1.93 25.88 -6.97
N SER A 465 -1.11 25.06 -7.65
CA SER A 465 0.34 25.30 -7.76
C SER A 465 0.74 26.55 -8.55
N LYS A 466 -0.21 27.17 -9.26
CA LYS A 466 0.02 28.37 -10.07
C LYS A 466 -0.48 29.65 -9.38
N ILE A 467 -1.27 29.50 -8.32
CA ILE A 467 -1.82 30.62 -7.57
C ILE A 467 -0.71 31.12 -6.63
N SER A 468 -0.49 32.42 -6.65
CA SER A 468 0.44 33.09 -5.76
C SER A 468 -0.30 34.20 -5.04
N PHE A 469 -0.27 34.18 -3.71
CA PHE A 469 -0.76 35.28 -2.90
C PHE A 469 0.37 36.28 -2.66
N PRO A 470 0.09 37.60 -2.63
CA PRO A 470 1.07 38.58 -2.17
C PRO A 470 1.54 38.28 -0.74
N GLN A 471 2.81 38.54 -0.44
CA GLN A 471 3.38 38.28 0.89
C GLN A 471 2.59 38.97 2.02
N ALA A 472 2.06 40.17 1.76
CA ALA A 472 1.22 40.89 2.72
C ALA A 472 -0.06 40.11 3.11
N ILE A 473 -0.71 39.45 2.14
CA ILE A 473 -1.90 38.61 2.39
C ILE A 473 -1.53 37.33 3.14
N ILE A 474 -0.36 36.76 2.84
CA ILE A 474 0.15 35.58 3.55
C ILE A 474 0.47 35.93 5.01
N ASP A 475 1.08 37.09 5.25
CA ASP A 475 1.42 37.56 6.60
C ASP A 475 0.17 37.93 7.39
N GLU A 476 -0.81 38.60 6.77
CA GLU A 476 -2.13 38.86 7.35
C GLU A 476 -2.86 37.55 7.71
N ALA A 477 -2.89 36.56 6.81
CA ALA A 477 -3.49 35.25 7.09
C ALA A 477 -2.77 34.49 8.22
N ARG A 478 -1.44 34.66 8.34
CA ARG A 478 -0.65 34.11 9.46
C ARG A 478 -0.99 34.81 10.76
N ASP A 479 -1.06 36.14 10.76
CA ASP A 479 -1.42 36.92 11.93
C ASP A 479 -2.84 36.58 12.41
N HIS A 480 -3.81 36.40 11.50
CA HIS A 480 -5.15 35.92 11.83
C HIS A 480 -5.17 34.48 12.36
N MET A 481 -4.36 33.59 11.81
CA MET A 481 -4.24 32.22 12.29
C MET A 481 -3.61 32.19 13.69
N ASP A 482 -2.55 32.96 13.92
CA ASP A 482 -1.88 33.11 15.20
C ASP A 482 -2.80 33.78 16.24
N ASP A 483 -3.60 34.77 15.85
CA ASP A 483 -4.61 35.39 16.71
C ASP A 483 -5.75 34.41 17.03
N TYR A 484 -6.21 33.62 16.05
CA TYR A 484 -7.21 32.56 16.27
C TYR A 484 -6.69 31.42 17.15
N GLU A 485 -5.42 31.02 17.00
CA GLU A 485 -4.79 30.00 17.83
C GLU A 485 -4.44 30.52 19.23
N SER A 486 -4.08 31.80 19.35
CA SER A 486 -3.80 32.47 20.63
C SER A 486 -5.08 32.82 21.40
N ASN A 487 -6.17 33.13 20.68
CA ASN A 487 -7.49 33.45 21.22
C ASN A 487 -8.50 32.29 21.06
N LEU A 488 -8.00 31.06 20.83
CA LEU A 488 -8.81 29.84 20.75
C LEU A 488 -9.88 29.89 21.85
N PRO A 489 -11.19 29.81 21.51
CA PRO A 489 -12.25 30.16 22.45
C PRO A 489 -12.04 29.42 23.75
N LEU A 490 -11.98 30.16 24.87
CA LEU A 490 -11.83 29.63 26.22
C LEU A 490 -12.71 28.38 26.46
N ASN A 491 -13.85 28.28 25.76
CA ASN A 491 -14.71 27.09 25.63
C ASN A 491 -13.95 25.77 25.45
N ARG A 492 -12.95 25.66 24.56
CA ARG A 492 -12.29 24.37 24.27
C ARG A 492 -11.31 23.95 25.38
N GLN A 493 -10.60 24.90 25.99
CA GLN A 493 -9.75 24.61 27.16
C GLN A 493 -10.59 24.37 28.42
N VAL A 494 -11.71 25.08 28.59
CA VAL A 494 -12.65 24.90 29.71
C VAL A 494 -13.42 23.59 29.59
N GLU A 495 -13.83 23.17 28.39
CA GLU A 495 -14.43 21.84 28.15
C GLU A 495 -13.44 20.71 28.41
N VAL A 496 -12.19 20.87 27.98
CA VAL A 496 -11.11 19.89 28.25
C VAL A 496 -10.77 19.85 29.75
N MET A 497 -10.74 21.00 30.44
CA MET A 497 -10.58 21.04 31.90
C MET A 497 -11.77 20.42 32.64
N ALA A 498 -13.00 20.76 32.28
CA ALA A 498 -14.23 20.22 32.90
C ALA A 498 -14.34 18.71 32.70
N ALA A 499 -14.00 18.21 31.49
CA ALA A 499 -13.93 16.79 31.19
C ALA A 499 -12.81 16.08 31.98
N SER A 500 -11.65 16.72 32.17
CA SER A 500 -10.55 16.15 32.98
C SER A 500 -10.82 16.16 34.49
N MET A 501 -11.60 17.13 34.98
CA MET A 501 -12.01 17.25 36.38
C MET A 501 -13.29 16.44 36.72
N GLY A 502 -13.94 15.82 35.73
CA GLY A 502 -15.04 14.87 35.93
C GLY A 502 -16.36 15.48 36.40
N LYS A 503 -16.52 16.81 36.33
CA LYS A 503 -17.80 17.48 36.69
C LYS A 503 -18.71 17.53 35.46
N LYS A 504 -19.87 16.89 35.55
CA LYS A 504 -20.86 16.71 34.46
C LYS A 504 -22.03 17.70 34.47
N ASP A 505 -21.99 18.75 35.30
CA ASP A 505 -23.15 19.62 35.48
C ASP A 505 -23.12 20.83 34.56
N LYS A 506 -24.31 21.39 34.27
CA LYS A 506 -24.58 22.48 33.30
C LYS A 506 -24.05 23.86 33.70
N GLU A 507 -23.52 24.01 34.92
CA GLU A 507 -23.03 25.28 35.47
C GLU A 507 -21.76 25.87 34.81
N PRO A 508 -20.73 25.10 34.38
CA PRO A 508 -19.54 25.66 33.76
C PRO A 508 -19.84 26.28 32.39
N VAL A 509 -20.77 25.68 31.63
CA VAL A 509 -21.23 26.21 30.33
C VAL A 509 -22.05 27.49 30.54
N ALA A 510 -22.87 27.55 31.59
CA ALA A 510 -23.63 28.75 31.94
C ALA A 510 -22.74 29.89 32.47
N LEU A 511 -21.71 29.57 33.27
CA LEU A 511 -20.72 30.55 33.75
C LEU A 511 -19.84 31.08 32.61
N ALA A 512 -19.40 30.21 31.69
CA ALA A 512 -18.68 30.61 30.48
C ALA A 512 -19.53 31.49 29.56
N SER A 513 -20.81 31.15 29.38
CA SER A 513 -21.76 31.96 28.60
C SER A 513 -22.07 33.30 29.27
N ALA A 514 -22.16 33.35 30.61
CA ALA A 514 -22.41 34.59 31.36
C ALA A 514 -21.19 35.54 31.39
N MET A 515 -19.96 34.99 31.44
CA MET A 515 -18.73 35.81 31.38
C MET A 515 -18.45 36.35 29.97
N LEU A 516 -18.87 35.64 28.92
CA LEU A 516 -18.71 36.06 27.52
C LEU A 516 -19.84 36.98 27.04
N GLY A 517 -21.03 36.92 27.65
CA GLY A 517 -22.19 37.73 27.29
C GLY A 517 -22.05 39.24 27.54
N GLU A 518 -21.06 39.68 28.33
CA GLU A 518 -20.78 41.12 28.53
C GLU A 518 -19.59 41.65 27.72
N THR A 519 -18.74 40.80 27.13
CA THR A 519 -17.50 41.23 26.44
C THR A 519 -17.47 41.01 24.94
N TRP A 520 -18.39 40.20 24.41
CA TRP A 520 -18.72 40.21 22.98
C TRP A 520 -20.06 40.91 22.82
N LYS A 521 -20.04 42.24 22.94
CA LYS A 521 -20.84 42.98 21.97
C LYS A 521 -20.20 42.60 20.65
N GLU A 522 -20.94 41.88 19.82
CA GLU A 522 -20.75 41.99 18.38
C GLU A 522 -20.75 43.50 18.12
N ASP A 523 -19.55 44.10 18.07
CA ASP A 523 -19.38 45.21 17.17
C ASP A 523 -19.87 44.61 15.86
N GLU A 524 -21.01 45.10 15.39
CA GLU A 524 -21.54 44.76 14.08
C GLU A 524 -20.32 44.76 13.16
N ILE A 525 -19.88 43.57 12.75
CA ILE A 525 -18.99 43.45 11.61
C ILE A 525 -19.86 44.10 10.55
N GLU A 526 -19.55 45.35 10.21
CA GLU A 526 -20.08 46.00 9.02
C GLU A 526 -19.80 44.96 7.93
N ASP A 527 -20.86 44.26 7.52
CA ASP A 527 -20.86 43.40 6.36
C ASP A 527 -20.23 44.27 5.29
N PRO A 528 -19.03 43.95 4.77
CA PRO A 528 -18.41 44.84 3.81
C PRO A 528 -19.38 44.89 2.64
N GLU A 529 -20.09 46.00 2.54
CA GLU A 529 -21.00 46.38 1.46
C GLU A 529 -20.16 46.59 0.19
N ASP A 530 -19.49 45.55 -0.30
CA ASP A 530 -19.04 45.47 -1.68
C ASP A 530 -18.83 44.00 -2.09
N PRO A 531 -19.81 43.34 -2.73
CA PRO A 531 -19.71 41.95 -3.20
C PRO A 531 -18.77 41.81 -4.42
N GLY A 532 -17.66 42.56 -4.48
CA GLY A 532 -16.89 42.74 -5.71
C GLY A 532 -15.36 42.91 -5.59
N GLN A 533 -14.75 42.97 -4.41
CA GLN A 533 -13.28 43.06 -4.30
C GLN A 533 -12.67 41.77 -3.75
N PHE A 534 -12.32 40.86 -4.67
CA PHE A 534 -11.42 39.74 -4.36
C PHE A 534 -10.04 40.26 -3.97
N TYR A 535 -9.41 39.67 -2.95
CA TYR A 535 -7.99 39.92 -2.70
C TYR A 535 -7.15 39.42 -3.90
N PRO A 536 -5.99 40.01 -4.19
CA PRO A 536 -5.14 39.55 -5.28
C PRO A 536 -4.77 38.06 -5.14
N GLY A 537 -5.15 37.24 -6.12
CA GLY A 537 -4.97 35.78 -6.14
C GLY A 537 -6.19 34.97 -5.65
N GLU A 538 -7.21 35.63 -5.10
CA GLU A 538 -8.46 34.98 -4.68
C GLU A 538 -9.38 34.69 -5.88
N GLU A 539 -9.47 35.58 -6.86
CA GLU A 539 -10.19 35.34 -8.13
C GLU A 539 -9.61 34.12 -8.88
N ASP A 540 -8.28 34.03 -8.97
CA ASP A 540 -7.58 32.87 -9.53
C ASP A 540 -7.85 31.57 -8.74
N LEU A 541 -8.11 31.67 -7.43
CA LEU A 541 -8.48 30.54 -6.57
C LEU A 541 -9.92 30.08 -6.80
N TRP A 542 -10.86 31.03 -6.94
CA TRP A 542 -12.24 30.74 -7.30
C TRP A 542 -12.31 30.08 -8.67
N ASP A 543 -11.68 30.67 -9.70
CA ASP A 543 -11.60 30.09 -11.05
C ASP A 543 -10.98 28.68 -11.07
N ALA A 544 -9.96 28.45 -10.25
CA ALA A 544 -9.30 27.16 -10.13
C ALA A 544 -10.18 26.08 -9.46
N THR A 545 -11.10 26.47 -8.57
CA THR A 545 -11.89 25.55 -7.73
C THR A 545 -13.30 25.33 -8.25
N ASP A 546 -13.87 26.28 -8.98
CA ASP A 546 -15.23 26.25 -9.54
C ASP A 546 -15.57 24.97 -10.32
N PRO A 547 -14.74 24.50 -11.28
CA PRO A 547 -15.06 23.28 -12.02
C PRO A 547 -15.09 22.03 -11.12
N VAL A 548 -14.31 22.04 -10.04
CA VAL A 548 -14.27 20.94 -9.06
C VAL A 548 -15.49 21.02 -8.16
N MET A 549 -15.86 22.22 -7.70
CA MET A 549 -17.05 22.46 -6.89
C MET A 549 -18.33 22.04 -7.63
N ALA A 550 -18.48 22.43 -8.89
CA ALA A 550 -19.62 22.03 -9.72
C ALA A 550 -19.72 20.50 -9.86
N PHE A 551 -18.59 19.81 -10.08
CA PHE A 551 -18.55 18.35 -10.17
C PHE A 551 -18.95 17.68 -8.84
N LEU A 552 -18.44 18.17 -7.70
CA LEU A 552 -18.76 17.62 -6.38
C LEU A 552 -20.24 17.82 -6.05
N GLN A 553 -20.82 18.98 -6.39
CA GLN A 553 -22.24 19.26 -6.20
C GLN A 553 -23.12 18.35 -7.04
N GLU A 554 -22.75 18.08 -8.30
CA GLU A 554 -23.50 17.14 -9.14
C GLU A 554 -23.40 15.72 -8.60
N SER A 555 -22.20 15.29 -8.22
CA SER A 555 -21.99 13.98 -7.59
C SER A 555 -22.81 13.81 -6.30
N LEU A 556 -22.94 14.86 -5.50
CA LEU A 556 -23.73 14.85 -4.26
C LEU A 556 -25.21 14.52 -4.52
N LYS A 557 -25.78 14.99 -5.63
CA LYS A 557 -27.19 14.70 -6.02
C LYS A 557 -27.40 13.24 -6.38
N GLU A 558 -26.37 12.57 -6.90
CA GLU A 558 -26.43 11.17 -7.30
C GLU A 558 -26.17 10.20 -6.15
N LEU A 559 -25.53 10.66 -5.06
CA LEU A 559 -25.16 9.84 -3.91
C LEU A 559 -26.24 9.86 -2.81
N PRO A 560 -27.05 8.80 -2.65
CA PRO A 560 -28.12 8.78 -1.66
C PRO A 560 -27.58 8.85 -0.24
N GLY A 561 -28.20 9.71 0.58
CA GLY A 561 -27.81 9.95 1.96
C GLY A 561 -26.45 10.67 2.11
N CYS A 562 -25.78 11.07 1.04
CA CYS A 562 -24.55 11.87 1.15
C CYS A 562 -24.91 13.32 1.47
N LEU A 563 -24.44 13.82 2.61
CA LEU A 563 -24.68 15.17 3.10
C LEU A 563 -23.59 16.16 2.66
N ARG A 564 -22.36 15.65 2.50
CA ARG A 564 -21.20 16.46 2.16
C ARG A 564 -20.19 15.63 1.38
N LEU A 565 -19.60 16.24 0.35
CA LEU A 565 -18.45 15.71 -0.38
C LEU A 565 -17.43 16.83 -0.56
N SER A 566 -16.16 16.58 -0.21
CA SER A 566 -15.11 17.60 -0.32
C SER A 566 -13.74 16.98 -0.57
N ILE A 567 -12.93 17.70 -1.35
CA ILE A 567 -11.49 17.45 -1.52
C ILE A 567 -10.71 18.74 -1.30
N SER A 568 -9.53 18.65 -0.70
CA SER A 568 -8.61 19.77 -0.53
C SER A 568 -7.16 19.32 -0.65
N HIS A 569 -6.30 20.26 -1.05
CA HIS A 569 -4.84 20.13 -0.99
C HIS A 569 -4.31 21.22 -0.08
N THR A 570 -3.26 20.91 0.67
CA THR A 570 -2.49 21.94 1.38
C THR A 570 -1.58 22.60 0.35
N LEU A 571 -1.70 23.93 0.20
CA LEU A 571 -0.72 24.69 -0.56
C LEU A 571 0.65 24.49 0.10
N PRO A 572 1.73 24.19 -0.64
CA PRO A 572 3.06 24.26 -0.07
C PRO A 572 3.31 25.74 0.22
N VAL A 573 3.10 26.17 1.46
CA VAL A 573 3.60 27.46 1.93
C VAL A 573 5.12 27.31 1.92
N PRO A 574 5.86 28.01 1.04
CA PRO A 574 7.32 28.00 1.11
C PRO A 574 7.71 28.50 2.51
N ALA A 575 8.51 27.69 3.21
CA ALA A 575 9.09 28.08 4.49
C ALA A 575 10.07 29.25 4.31
#